data_AF-A0A523JTH8-F1
#
_entry.id   AF-A0A523JTH8-F1
#
_cell.length_a   1.000
_cell.length_b   1.000
_cell.length_c   1.000
_cell.angle_alpha   90.00
_cell.angle_beta   90.00
_cell.angle_gamma   90.00
#
_symmetry.space_group_name_H-M   'P 1'
#
loop_
_entity.id
_entity.type
_entity.pdbx_description
1 polymer ?
#
loop_
_entity_poly.entity_id
_entity_poly.type
_entity_poly.pdbx_seq_one_letter_code
_entity_poly.pdbx_strand_id
1 'polypeptide(L)' 'NPAIERNREAWKVLERWQKPFLTAFSDGDPITRGMDRLLQERIPGARGLRHMTLAGGHFLQEDSGPEFAKLAVELGAVRT' A
#
# COMPACT_ATOMS: atom_id res chain seq x y z
N ASN A 1 -9.06 -15.38 19.69
CA ASN A 1 -9.64 -14.51 18.65
C ASN A 1 -9.46 -15.19 17.28
N PRO A 2 -10.53 -15.64 16.60
CA PRO A 2 -10.44 -16.38 15.33
C PRO A 2 -9.84 -15.56 14.16
N ALA A 3 -9.78 -14.23 14.27
CA ALA A 3 -9.18 -13.38 13.23
C ALA A 3 -7.64 -13.52 13.13
N ILE A 4 -6.98 -13.95 14.21
CA ILE A 4 -5.51 -14.06 14.25
C ILE A 4 -5.00 -15.05 13.20
N GLU A 5 -5.56 -16.27 13.18
CA GLU A 5 -5.12 -17.31 12.24
C GLU A 5 -5.44 -16.90 10.80
N ARG A 6 -6.62 -16.33 10.55
CA ARG A 6 -7.00 -15.85 9.21
C ARG A 6 -6.05 -14.75 8.70
N ASN A 7 -5.63 -13.83 9.57
CA ASN A 7 -4.65 -12.80 9.22
C ASN A 7 -3.28 -13.42 8.90
N ARG A 8 -2.82 -14.41 9.69
CA ARG A 8 -1.57 -15.13 9.42
C ARG A 8 -1.61 -15.86 8.07
N GLU A 9 -2.72 -16.51 7.73
CA GLU A 9 -2.87 -17.17 6.42
C GLU A 9 -2.90 -16.16 5.26
N ALA A 10 -3.55 -15.00 5.43
CA ALA A 10 -3.55 -13.94 4.43
C ALA A 10 -2.13 -13.42 4.14
N TRP A 11 -1.29 -13.27 5.17
CA TRP A 11 0.11 -12.88 4.99
C TRP A 11 0.89 -13.87 4.12
N LYS A 12 0.66 -15.18 4.25
CA LYS A 12 1.31 -16.17 3.37
C LYS A 12 0.96 -15.96 1.89
N VAL A 13 -0.25 -15.47 1.60
CA VAL A 13 -0.67 -15.15 0.23
C VAL A 13 0.00 -13.86 -0.25
N LEU A 14 -0.02 -12.81 0.56
CA LEU A 14 0.60 -11.52 0.24
C LEU A 14 2.12 -11.64 0.02
N GLU A 15 2.81 -12.48 0.79
CA GLU A 15 4.25 -12.73 0.63
C GLU A 15 4.62 -13.43 -0.69
N ARG A 16 3.63 -14.00 -1.39
CA ARG A 16 3.80 -14.60 -2.73
C ARG A 16 3.18 -13.75 -3.84
N TRP A 17 2.61 -12.59 -3.50
CA TRP A 17 1.94 -11.73 -4.47
C TRP A 17 2.96 -11.01 -5.35
N GLN A 18 2.95 -11.34 -6.64
CA GLN A 18 3.89 -10.79 -7.63
C GLN A 18 3.26 -9.75 -8.56
N LYS A 19 1.92 -9.62 -8.56
CA LYS A 19 1.25 -8.58 -9.34
C LYS A 19 1.58 -7.19 -8.76
N PRO A 20 1.51 -6.12 -9.56
CA PRO A 20 1.84 -4.78 -9.10
C PRO A 20 1.15 -4.41 -7.78
N PHE A 21 1.93 -3.94 -6.81
CA PHE A 21 1.47 -3.52 -5.48
C PHE A 21 2.08 -2.16 -5.11
N LEU A 22 1.25 -1.12 -5.02
CA LEU A 22 1.70 0.24 -4.74
C LEU A 22 1.24 0.69 -3.35
N THR A 23 2.13 1.33 -2.59
CA THR A 23 1.77 2.05 -1.37
C THR A 23 1.72 3.56 -1.63
N ALA A 24 0.67 4.21 -1.12
CA ALA A 24 0.45 5.65 -1.19
C ALA A 24 -0.06 6.18 0.16
N PHE A 25 0.77 6.10 1.20
CA PHE A 25 0.41 6.50 2.58
C PHE A 25 0.56 8.01 2.77
N SER A 26 -0.08 8.57 3.80
CA SER A 26 0.08 9.98 4.16
C SER A 26 1.18 10.21 5.20
N ASP A 27 1.72 11.43 5.25
CA ASP A 27 2.73 11.85 6.23
C ASP A 27 2.14 12.22 7.60
N GLY A 28 0.87 12.63 7.63
CA GLY A 28 0.14 13.07 8.82
C GLY A 28 -0.68 11.99 9.53
N ASP A 29 -0.62 10.71 9.13
CA ASP A 29 -1.31 9.62 9.83
C ASP A 29 -0.40 8.86 10.81
N PRO A 30 -0.46 9.12 12.13
CA PRO A 30 0.34 8.39 13.12
C PRO A 30 -0.13 6.94 13.33
N ILE A 31 -1.37 6.59 12.96
CA ILE A 31 -1.94 5.25 13.23
C ILE A 31 -1.28 4.20 12.33
N THR A 32 -1.06 4.54 11.05
CA THR A 32 -0.52 3.61 10.06
C THR A 32 0.92 3.92 9.63
N ARG A 33 1.55 4.92 10.25
CA ARG A 33 2.93 5.34 9.96
C ARG A 33 3.90 4.16 9.98
N GLY A 34 4.65 4.00 8.89
CA GLY A 34 5.69 2.97 8.76
C GLY A 34 5.18 1.60 8.28
N MET A 35 3.87 1.40 8.13
CA MET A 35 3.32 0.17 7.56
C MET A 35 3.69 -0.01 6.08
N ASP A 36 3.88 1.09 5.36
CA ASP A 36 4.35 1.12 3.98
C ASP A 36 5.64 0.32 3.79
N ARG A 37 6.63 0.51 4.66
CA ARG A 37 7.92 -0.21 4.61
C ARG A 37 7.74 -1.72 4.79
N LEU A 38 6.98 -2.12 5.81
CA LEU A 38 6.69 -3.54 6.08
C LEU A 38 6.01 -4.22 4.87
N LEU A 39 5.06 -3.52 4.24
CA LEU A 39 4.36 -4.03 3.07
C LEU A 39 5.30 -4.16 1.86
N GLN A 40 6.10 -3.13 1.58
CA GLN A 40 7.04 -3.12 0.45
C GLN A 40 8.14 -4.19 0.59
N GLU A 41 8.63 -4.42 1.81
CA GLU A 41 9.66 -5.44 2.08
C GLU A 41 9.16 -6.87 1.88
N ARG A 42 7.91 -7.14 2.30
CA ARG A 42 7.36 -8.51 2.33
C ARG A 42 6.58 -8.89 1.07
N ILE A 43 6.04 -7.93 0.32
CA ILE A 43 5.20 -8.19 -0.86
C ILE A 43 6.04 -8.05 -2.13
N PRO A 44 6.38 -9.14 -2.85
CA PRO A 44 7.27 -9.09 -4.00
C PRO A 44 6.83 -8.12 -5.11
N GLY A 45 5.53 -8.03 -5.37
CA GLY A 45 4.93 -7.16 -6.37
C GLY A 45 5.06 -5.66 -6.10
N ALA A 46 5.60 -5.27 -4.94
CA ALA A 46 5.93 -3.89 -4.64
C ALA A 46 7.26 -3.43 -5.26
N ARG A 47 8.18 -4.36 -5.52
CA ARG A 47 9.53 -4.02 -5.99
C ARG A 47 9.50 -3.32 -7.35
N GLY A 48 10.32 -2.27 -7.48
CA GLY A 48 10.49 -1.54 -8.74
C GLY A 48 9.34 -0.59 -9.08
N LEU A 49 8.33 -0.44 -8.21
CA LEU A 49 7.26 0.54 -8.38
C LEU A 49 7.59 1.85 -7.64
N ARG A 50 7.05 2.96 -8.14
CA ARG A 50 7.25 4.29 -7.56
C ARG A 50 6.27 4.55 -6.41
N HIS A 51 6.59 4.06 -5.22
CA HIS A 51 5.85 4.38 -4.00
C HIS A 51 5.92 5.87 -3.68
N MET A 52 4.85 6.45 -3.12
CA MET A 52 4.83 7.86 -2.71
C MET A 52 4.23 8.02 -1.31
N THR A 53 4.75 8.98 -0.57
CA THR A 53 4.08 9.52 0.62
C THR A 53 3.38 10.81 0.20
N LEU A 54 2.08 10.90 0.50
CA LEU A 54 1.23 12.03 0.17
C LEU A 54 1.07 12.96 1.38
N ALA A 55 0.78 14.24 1.13
CA ALA A 55 0.48 15.17 2.21
C ALA A 55 -0.96 14.93 2.70
N GLY A 56 -1.16 14.76 4.01
CA GLY A 56 -2.51 14.62 4.56
C GLY A 56 -2.58 13.84 5.87
N GLY A 57 -3.77 13.75 6.43
CA GLY A 57 -4.05 12.99 7.64
C GLY A 57 -4.45 11.53 7.37
N HIS A 58 -5.16 10.94 8.33
CA HIS A 58 -5.67 9.56 8.24
C HIS A 58 -6.69 9.37 7.10
N PHE A 59 -7.51 10.39 6.84
CA PHE A 59 -8.47 10.40 5.72
C PHE A 59 -7.83 11.00 4.47
N LEU A 60 -6.76 10.37 3.98
CA LEU A 60 -5.88 10.95 2.95
C LEU A 60 -6.63 11.39 1.68
N GLN A 61 -7.72 10.72 1.34
CA GLN A 61 -8.54 11.03 0.16
C GLN A 61 -9.18 12.44 0.22
N GLU A 62 -9.40 12.99 1.42
CA GLU A 62 -9.93 14.35 1.60
C GLU A 62 -8.83 15.40 1.38
N ASP A 63 -7.58 15.08 1.70
CA ASP A 63 -6.45 16.01 1.63
C ASP A 63 -5.70 15.94 0.28
N SER A 64 -5.54 14.74 -0.28
CA SER A 64 -4.75 14.43 -1.48
C SER A 64 -5.49 13.48 -2.43
N GLY A 65 -6.81 13.61 -2.55
CA GLY A 65 -7.65 12.77 -3.40
C GLY A 65 -7.19 12.69 -4.87
N PRO A 66 -6.93 13.82 -5.57
CA PRO A 66 -6.47 13.81 -6.95
C PRO A 66 -5.12 13.10 -7.14
N GLU A 67 -4.16 13.33 -6.25
CA GLU A 67 -2.83 12.70 -6.27
C GLU A 67 -2.93 11.19 -6.04
N PHE A 68 -3.75 10.78 -5.07
CA PHE A 68 -4.02 9.37 -4.81
C PHE A 68 -4.68 8.69 -6.03
N ALA A 69 -5.67 9.32 -6.64
CA ALA A 69 -6.34 8.80 -7.83
C ALA A 69 -5.37 8.66 -9.01
N LYS A 70 -4.48 9.63 -9.21
CA LYS A 70 -3.45 9.57 -10.25
C LYS A 70 -2.56 8.33 -10.09
N LEU A 71 -2.12 8.03 -8.87
CA LEU A 71 -1.32 6.84 -8.59
C LEU A 71 -2.08 5.55 -8.88
N ALA A 72 -3.36 5.49 -8.54
CA ALA A 72 -4.20 4.32 -8.83
C ALA A 72 -4.32 4.07 -10.34
N VAL A 73 -4.49 5.13 -11.13
CA VAL A 73 -4.50 5.06 -12.60
C VAL A 73 -3.14 4.62 -13.14
N GLU A 74 -2.04 5.17 -12.63
CA GLU A 74 -0.68 4.78 -13.02
C GLU A 74 -0.39 3.30 -12.72
N LEU A 75 -0.85 2.79 -11.56
CA LEU A 75 -0.73 1.36 -11.23
C LEU A 75 -1.49 0.48 -12.23
N GLY A 76 -2.69 0.88 -12.62
CA GLY A 76 -3.50 0.17 -13.62
C GLY A 76 -2.87 0.13 -15.01
N ALA A 77 -1.96 1.06 -15.32
CA ALA A 77 -1.23 1.10 -16.59
C ALA A 77 0.03 0.22 -16.60
N VAL A 78 0.44 -0.35 -15.45
CA VAL A 78 1.58 -1.26 -15.37
C VAL A 78 1.24 -2.56 -16.11
N ARG A 79 1.98 -2.85 -17.19
CA ARG A 79 1.83 -4.10 -17.94
C ARG A 79 2.44 -5.25 -17.13
N THR A 80 1.63 -6.29 -16.88
CA THR A 80 2.02 -7.52 -16.19
C THR A 80 2.59 -8.56 -17.13
#